data_AF-A0A7S1JSK5-F1
#
_entry.id   AF-A0A7S1JSK5-F1
#
_cell.length_a   1.000
_cell.length_b   1.000
_cell.length_c   1.000
_cell.angle_alpha   90.00
_cell.angle_beta   90.00
_cell.angle_gamma   90.00
#
_symmetry.space_group_name_H-M   'P 1'
#
loop_
_entity.id
_entity.type
_entity.pdbx_description
1 polymer ?
#
loop_
_entity_poly.entity_id
_entity_poly.type
_entity_poly.pdbx_seq_one_letter_code
_entity_poly.pdbx_strand_id
1 'polypeptide(L)'
;MPGTIVIRIVRLSEPVTSPISRAIANAQFGIREDERWRLLFWGFLCSGVLCSAGLWQLYRMKWKADLIEKRRSRLSMPMTVVTGSPFPWTDDLESWAYRLVELRGVYDLRREMKVGPRPGLSRDKPGYNIVCPLVLEDGTRVLINRGHINFEYAEADVRREIPEWLSVRAVIDPGEIPNFRWLNPLGRLKNRPDDNMFHSMRAEDLAQRSGAPNIQACSQAVLNAFDAIYDEDKYLPPNMRRRRFTSEFDMKGKKDYLLFWADEFTHFNYAMQWFGMAALAAVMTVSKFIQVSRWRF
;
A
#
# COMPACT_ATOMS: atom_id res chain seq x y z
N MET A 1 69.55 -11.20 15.66
CA MET A 1 69.71 -12.62 15.24
C MET A 1 69.81 -12.64 13.73
N PRO A 2 70.88 -13.22 13.15
CA PRO A 2 71.10 -13.25 11.71
C PRO A 2 70.09 -14.15 11.01
N GLY A 3 69.67 -13.74 9.81
CA GLY A 3 68.60 -14.37 9.04
C GLY A 3 68.92 -15.80 8.62
N THR A 4 68.11 -16.74 9.07
CA THR A 4 68.18 -18.15 8.69
C THR A 4 67.67 -18.30 7.25
N ILE A 5 68.55 -18.65 6.31
CA ILE A 5 68.17 -19.02 4.95
C ILE A 5 67.74 -20.48 4.95
N VAL A 6 66.46 -20.73 4.70
CA VAL A 6 65.90 -22.08 4.54
C VAL A 6 66.02 -22.48 3.08
N ILE A 7 66.97 -23.38 2.76
CA ILE A 7 67.09 -23.97 1.42
C ILE A 7 66.27 -25.26 1.40
N ARG A 8 65.16 -25.27 0.64
CA ARG A 8 64.34 -26.46 0.43
C ARG A 8 64.66 -27.05 -0.94
N ILE A 9 65.20 -28.26 -0.96
CA ILE A 9 65.45 -29.02 -2.20
C ILE A 9 64.10 -29.57 -2.68
N VAL A 10 63.68 -29.19 -3.90
CA VAL A 10 62.41 -29.59 -4.51
C VAL A 10 62.71 -30.55 -5.67
N ARG A 11 61.97 -31.66 -5.77
CA ARG A 11 62.03 -32.55 -6.95
C ARG A 11 61.38 -31.87 -8.15
N LEU A 12 62.10 -31.79 -9.27
CA LEU A 12 61.63 -31.21 -10.54
C LEU A 12 60.41 -31.93 -11.15
N SER A 13 60.03 -33.11 -10.65
CA SER A 13 58.89 -33.89 -11.10
C SER A 13 57.55 -33.46 -10.50
N GLU A 14 57.54 -32.57 -9.50
CA GLU A 14 56.32 -32.05 -8.89
C GLU A 14 56.01 -30.64 -9.40
N PRO A 15 54.74 -30.28 -9.66
CA PRO A 15 54.39 -28.93 -10.07
C PRO A 15 54.77 -27.93 -8.97
N VAL A 16 55.76 -27.09 -9.25
CA VAL A 16 56.29 -26.10 -8.30
C VAL A 16 55.29 -24.95 -8.18
N THR A 17 54.47 -24.95 -7.13
CA THR A 17 53.78 -23.72 -6.71
C THR A 17 54.78 -22.86 -5.94
N SER A 18 55.24 -21.78 -6.55
CA SER A 18 56.11 -20.78 -5.92
C SER A 18 55.55 -20.36 -4.54
N PRO A 19 56.26 -20.65 -3.43
CA PRO A 19 55.84 -20.23 -2.10
C PRO A 19 55.78 -18.70 -1.99
N ILE A 20 56.65 -18.00 -2.72
CA ILE A 20 56.75 -16.54 -2.75
C ILE A 20 55.53 -15.93 -3.45
N SER A 21 55.09 -16.50 -4.57
CA SER A 21 53.90 -16.02 -5.29
C SER A 21 52.63 -16.23 -4.47
N ARG A 22 52.53 -17.35 -3.73
CA ARG A 22 51.44 -17.59 -2.77
C ARG A 22 51.51 -16.65 -1.57
N ALA A 23 52.70 -16.38 -1.04
CA ALA A 23 52.90 -15.46 0.08
C ALA A 23 52.54 -14.01 -0.32
N ILE A 24 52.92 -13.55 -1.51
CA ILE A 24 52.58 -12.21 -2.02
C ILE A 24 51.07 -12.10 -2.31
N ALA A 25 50.47 -13.10 -2.96
CA ALA A 25 49.03 -13.14 -3.20
C ALA A 25 48.22 -13.17 -1.89
N ASN A 26 48.70 -13.92 -0.88
CA ASN A 26 48.10 -13.95 0.46
C ASN A 26 48.38 -12.66 1.26
N ALA A 27 49.48 -11.96 1.03
CA ALA A 27 49.75 -10.68 1.68
C ALA A 27 48.90 -9.54 1.10
N GLN A 28 48.56 -9.61 -0.19
CA GLN A 28 47.70 -8.63 -0.87
C GLN A 28 46.20 -8.95 -0.78
N PHE A 29 45.81 -10.23 -0.75
CA PHE A 29 44.40 -10.68 -0.83
C PHE A 29 44.03 -11.76 0.18
N GLY A 30 44.93 -12.14 1.09
CA GLY A 30 44.69 -13.18 2.10
C GLY A 30 44.09 -12.62 3.38
N ILE A 31 43.17 -13.40 3.95
CA ILE A 31 42.48 -13.09 5.21
C ILE A 31 43.35 -13.60 6.36
N ARG A 32 43.60 -12.77 7.38
CA ARG A 32 44.41 -13.17 8.55
C ARG A 32 43.69 -14.26 9.37
N GLU A 33 44.43 -15.03 10.17
CA GLU A 33 43.88 -16.17 10.91
C GLU A 33 42.76 -15.79 11.91
N ASP A 34 42.77 -14.55 12.41
CA ASP A 34 41.76 -13.96 13.26
C ASP A 34 40.55 -13.40 12.47
N GLU A 35 40.75 -13.01 11.22
CA GLU A 35 39.72 -12.42 10.35
C GLU A 35 38.77 -13.47 9.73
N ARG A 36 39.16 -14.75 9.68
CA ARG A 36 38.28 -15.83 9.17
C ARG A 36 36.99 -15.99 9.99
N TRP A 37 37.05 -15.75 11.30
CA TRP A 37 35.87 -15.79 12.18
C TRP A 37 34.96 -14.58 11.95
N ARG A 38 35.55 -13.42 11.66
CA ARG A 38 34.79 -12.23 11.26
C ARG A 38 34.07 -12.45 9.93
N LEU A 39 34.74 -13.08 8.95
CA LEU A 39 34.13 -13.45 7.68
C LEU A 39 32.94 -14.41 7.88
N LEU A 40 33.11 -15.45 8.70
CA LEU A 40 32.00 -16.35 9.02
C LEU A 40 30.82 -15.60 9.65
N PHE A 41 31.09 -14.80 10.67
CA PHE A 41 30.06 -14.04 11.36
C PHE A 41 29.29 -13.12 10.41
N TRP A 42 29.99 -12.29 9.64
CA TRP A 42 29.34 -11.36 8.71
C TRP A 42 28.65 -12.07 7.54
N GLY A 43 29.22 -13.16 7.05
CA GLY A 43 28.63 -13.96 5.99
C GLY A 43 27.33 -14.63 6.44
N PHE A 44 27.32 -15.25 7.62
CA PHE A 44 26.10 -15.83 8.19
C PHE A 44 25.06 -14.77 8.58
N LEU A 45 25.49 -13.61 9.08
CA LEU A 45 24.59 -12.49 9.36
C LEU A 45 23.91 -12.01 8.06
N CYS A 46 24.69 -11.83 6.99
CA CYS A 46 24.17 -11.46 5.67
C CYS A 46 23.16 -12.50 5.17
N SER A 47 23.51 -13.79 5.17
CA SER A 47 22.59 -14.87 4.82
C SER A 47 21.33 -14.88 5.69
N GLY A 48 21.45 -14.63 6.99
CA GLY A 48 20.31 -14.55 7.91
C GLY A 48 19.35 -13.41 7.60
N VAL A 49 19.87 -12.23 7.25
CA VAL A 49 19.06 -11.07 6.81
C VAL A 49 18.35 -11.40 5.49
N LEU A 50 19.05 -12.00 4.52
CA LEU A 50 18.46 -12.41 3.25
C LEU A 50 17.35 -13.47 3.44
N CYS A 51 17.57 -14.47 4.29
CA CYS A 51 16.54 -15.45 4.67
C CYS A 51 15.34 -14.77 5.33
N SER A 52 15.57 -13.79 6.22
CA SER A 52 14.51 -13.04 6.89
C SER A 52 13.68 -12.23 5.90
N ALA A 53 14.32 -11.63 4.88
CA ALA A 53 13.61 -10.96 3.78
C ALA A 53 12.76 -11.95 2.96
N GLY A 54 13.28 -13.17 2.70
CA GLY A 54 12.52 -14.23 2.03
C GLY A 54 11.29 -14.68 2.84
N LEU A 55 11.45 -14.89 4.16
CA LEU A 55 10.34 -15.19 5.06
C LEU A 55 9.31 -14.06 5.08
N TRP A 56 9.77 -12.80 5.13
CA TRP A 56 8.88 -11.64 5.08
C TRP A 56 8.04 -11.62 3.79
N GLN A 57 8.61 -11.97 2.64
CA GLN A 57 7.84 -12.09 1.40
C GLN A 57 6.72 -13.13 1.49
N LEU A 58 6.98 -14.30 2.08
CA LEU A 58 5.96 -15.33 2.29
C LEU A 58 4.87 -14.87 3.27
N TYR A 59 5.25 -14.24 4.38
CA TYR A 59 4.27 -13.66 5.32
C TYR A 59 3.44 -12.56 4.66
N ARG A 60 4.06 -11.72 3.82
CA ARG A 60 3.39 -10.63 3.11
C ARG A 60 2.41 -11.18 2.07
N MET A 61 2.77 -12.26 1.39
CA MET A 61 1.91 -13.01 0.48
C MET A 61 0.67 -13.51 1.20
N LYS A 62 0.85 -14.24 2.32
CA LYS A 62 -0.27 -14.77 3.12
C LYS A 62 -1.18 -13.65 3.64
N TRP A 63 -0.60 -12.60 4.21
CA TRP A 63 -1.36 -11.44 4.68
C TRP A 63 -2.21 -10.80 3.56
N LYS A 64 -1.67 -10.69 2.34
CA LYS A 64 -2.43 -10.18 1.19
C LYS A 64 -3.57 -11.12 0.79
N ALA A 65 -3.31 -12.43 0.75
CA ALA A 65 -4.33 -13.42 0.43
C ALA A 65 -5.49 -13.36 1.44
N ASP A 66 -5.18 -13.32 2.74
CA ASP A 66 -6.17 -13.18 3.82
C ASP A 66 -6.97 -11.88 3.69
N LEU A 67 -6.32 -10.78 3.30
CA LEU A 67 -6.98 -9.49 3.08
C LEU A 67 -7.92 -9.51 1.86
N ILE A 68 -7.52 -10.17 0.76
CA ILE A 68 -8.36 -10.34 -0.42
C ILE A 68 -9.59 -11.17 -0.06
N GLU A 69 -9.42 -12.27 0.68
CA GLU A 69 -10.53 -13.13 1.10
C GLU A 69 -11.47 -12.40 2.08
N LYS A 70 -10.92 -11.63 3.03
CA LYS A 70 -11.73 -10.73 3.89
C LYS A 70 -12.55 -9.75 3.05
N ARG A 71 -11.95 -9.10 2.05
CA ARG A 71 -12.69 -8.17 1.17
C ARG A 71 -13.73 -8.88 0.33
N ARG A 72 -13.39 -10.03 -0.25
CA ARG A 72 -14.27 -10.82 -1.12
C ARG A 72 -15.53 -11.25 -0.36
N SER A 73 -15.36 -11.83 0.83
CA SER A 73 -16.46 -12.24 1.69
C SER A 73 -17.35 -11.06 2.09
N ARG A 74 -16.77 -9.93 2.52
CA ARG A 74 -17.53 -8.72 2.91
C ARG A 74 -18.28 -8.09 1.74
N LEU A 75 -17.67 -8.02 0.57
CA LEU A 75 -18.28 -7.49 -0.64
C LEU A 75 -19.34 -8.44 -1.23
N SER A 76 -19.35 -9.72 -0.85
CA SER A 76 -20.42 -10.66 -1.21
C SER A 76 -21.62 -10.68 -0.27
N MET A 77 -21.52 -10.02 0.90
CA MET A 77 -22.63 -9.92 1.84
C MET A 77 -23.80 -9.12 1.24
N PRO A 78 -25.03 -9.36 1.71
CA PRO A 78 -26.18 -8.57 1.28
C PRO A 78 -25.96 -7.08 1.60
N MET A 79 -26.41 -6.24 0.69
CA MET A 79 -26.34 -4.79 0.83
C MET A 79 -27.24 -4.34 1.98
N THR A 80 -26.73 -3.45 2.83
CA THR A 80 -27.47 -2.91 3.97
C THR A 80 -28.01 -1.53 3.64
N VAL A 81 -29.31 -1.31 3.83
CA VAL A 81 -29.92 0.01 3.65
C VAL A 81 -29.70 0.84 4.92
N VAL A 82 -29.22 2.07 4.76
CA VAL A 82 -28.94 3.00 5.87
C VAL A 82 -29.79 4.24 5.67
N THR A 83 -30.66 4.52 6.64
CA THR A 83 -31.64 5.61 6.57
C THR A 83 -31.28 6.81 7.43
N GLY A 84 -30.41 6.64 8.44
CA GLY A 84 -30.10 7.69 9.41
C GLY A 84 -29.10 7.29 10.47
N SER A 85 -28.91 8.18 11.45
CA SER A 85 -28.09 7.94 12.65
C SER A 85 -28.91 7.27 13.77
N PRO A 86 -28.34 6.39 14.62
CA PRO A 86 -26.95 5.90 14.61
C PRO A 86 -26.67 4.97 13.43
N PHE A 87 -25.46 5.07 12.87
CA PHE A 87 -25.07 4.20 11.77
C PHE A 87 -24.74 2.79 12.26
N PRO A 88 -24.94 1.75 11.43
CA PRO A 88 -24.66 0.36 11.82
C PRO A 88 -23.21 0.09 12.23
N TRP A 89 -22.26 0.93 11.77
CA TRP A 89 -20.82 0.85 12.06
C TRP A 89 -20.37 1.79 13.18
N THR A 90 -21.30 2.39 13.93
CA THR A 90 -20.97 3.34 15.02
C THR A 90 -20.06 2.71 16.07
N ASP A 91 -20.32 1.46 16.44
CA ASP A 91 -19.58 0.78 17.50
C ASP A 91 -18.35 0.02 16.99
N ASP A 92 -18.40 -0.49 15.76
CA ASP A 92 -17.35 -1.34 15.18
C ASP A 92 -17.21 -1.11 13.67
N LEU A 93 -16.37 -0.15 13.29
CA LEU A 93 -16.09 0.13 11.88
C LEU A 93 -15.33 -1.01 11.18
N GLU A 94 -14.51 -1.77 11.90
CA GLU A 94 -13.65 -2.81 11.33
C GLU A 94 -14.43 -4.04 10.87
N SER A 95 -15.52 -4.40 11.55
CA SER A 95 -16.43 -5.45 11.06
C SER A 95 -17.28 -5.00 9.87
N TRP A 96 -17.52 -3.70 9.73
CA TRP A 96 -18.29 -3.13 8.63
C TRP A 96 -17.43 -2.73 7.42
N ALA A 97 -16.11 -2.67 7.57
CA ALA A 97 -15.17 -2.40 6.49
C ALA A 97 -15.42 -3.31 5.27
N TYR A 98 -15.46 -2.71 4.09
CA TYR A 98 -15.69 -3.35 2.79
C TYR A 98 -17.08 -3.98 2.60
N ARG A 99 -18.08 -3.64 3.44
CA ARG A 99 -19.48 -4.02 3.20
C ARG A 99 -20.16 -3.04 2.27
N LEU A 100 -21.18 -3.54 1.56
CA LEU A 100 -22.01 -2.75 0.66
C LEU A 100 -23.16 -2.10 1.43
N VAL A 101 -23.35 -0.81 1.21
CA VAL A 101 -24.46 -0.04 1.78
C VAL A 101 -25.20 0.76 0.71
N GLU A 102 -26.49 0.96 0.94
CA GLU A 102 -27.34 1.84 0.14
C GLU A 102 -27.90 2.94 1.02
N LEU A 103 -27.78 4.19 0.55
CA LEU A 103 -28.26 5.38 1.25
C LEU A 103 -29.11 6.20 0.30
N ARG A 104 -30.13 6.87 0.82
CA ARG A 104 -30.94 7.81 0.06
C ARG A 104 -30.82 9.21 0.66
N GLY A 105 -30.56 10.20 -0.17
CA GLY A 105 -30.31 11.57 0.29
C GLY A 105 -30.09 12.56 -0.84
N VAL A 106 -29.69 13.77 -0.46
CA VAL A 106 -29.34 14.88 -1.37
C VAL A 106 -27.90 15.31 -1.09
N TYR A 107 -27.09 15.50 -2.14
CA TYR A 107 -25.73 16.00 -1.98
C TYR A 107 -25.70 17.48 -1.56
N ASP A 108 -24.92 17.81 -0.53
CA ASP A 108 -24.58 19.21 -0.19
C ASP A 108 -23.38 19.67 -1.02
N LEU A 109 -23.64 19.98 -2.30
CA LEU A 109 -22.63 20.38 -3.28
C LEU A 109 -21.86 21.64 -2.87
N ARG A 110 -22.43 22.49 -2.00
CA ARG A 110 -21.75 23.68 -1.49
C ARG A 110 -20.60 23.35 -0.55
N ARG A 111 -20.59 22.13 -0.01
CA ARG A 111 -19.58 21.61 0.92
C ARG A 111 -18.78 20.47 0.30
N GLU A 112 -18.71 20.43 -1.03
CA GLU A 112 -17.86 19.50 -1.75
C GLU A 112 -16.38 19.78 -1.44
N MET A 113 -15.64 18.72 -1.13
CA MET A 113 -14.23 18.77 -0.72
C MET A 113 -13.36 18.02 -1.72
N LYS A 114 -12.26 18.65 -2.12
CA LYS A 114 -11.25 18.07 -3.01
C LYS A 114 -10.14 17.45 -2.16
N VAL A 115 -9.91 16.14 -2.31
CA VAL A 115 -8.85 15.41 -1.61
C VAL A 115 -7.74 15.02 -2.59
N GLY A 116 -6.55 15.57 -2.42
CA GLY A 116 -5.42 15.27 -3.30
C GLY A 116 -4.18 16.15 -3.10
N PRO A 117 -3.27 16.16 -4.07
CA PRO A 117 -3.35 15.50 -5.39
C PRO A 117 -3.34 13.96 -5.32
N ARG A 118 -3.98 13.31 -6.29
CA ARG A 118 -4.08 11.84 -6.45
C ARG A 118 -3.68 11.40 -7.85
N PRO A 119 -3.01 10.25 -8.00
CA PRO A 119 -2.59 9.75 -9.31
C PRO A 119 -3.75 9.29 -10.22
N GLY A 120 -4.96 9.14 -9.67
CA GLY A 120 -6.12 8.61 -10.41
C GLY A 120 -6.15 7.08 -10.46
N LEU A 121 -7.25 6.52 -10.99
CA LEU A 121 -7.35 5.09 -11.29
C LEU A 121 -6.56 4.71 -12.56
N SER A 122 -6.36 5.66 -13.47
CA SER A 122 -5.59 5.52 -14.70
C SER A 122 -4.28 6.31 -14.58
N ARG A 123 -3.15 5.75 -15.05
CA ARG A 123 -1.80 6.30 -14.84
C ARG A 123 -1.59 7.72 -15.37
N ASP A 124 -2.37 8.15 -16.35
CA ASP A 124 -2.14 9.39 -17.11
C ASP A 124 -3.07 10.54 -16.68
N LYS A 125 -3.79 10.36 -15.57
CA LYS A 125 -4.90 11.23 -15.17
C LYS A 125 -4.82 11.60 -13.68
N PRO A 126 -3.85 12.44 -13.28
CA PRO A 126 -3.80 12.92 -11.91
C PRO A 126 -4.93 13.91 -11.65
N GLY A 127 -5.34 14.02 -10.39
CA GLY A 127 -6.52 14.78 -10.02
C GLY A 127 -6.84 14.76 -8.54
N TYR A 128 -8.13 14.89 -8.21
CA TYR A 128 -8.65 14.90 -6.84
C TYR A 128 -9.68 13.79 -6.66
N ASN A 129 -9.77 13.22 -5.45
CA ASN A 129 -10.97 12.52 -5.05
C ASN A 129 -11.97 13.53 -4.50
N ILE A 130 -13.21 13.45 -4.95
CA ILE A 130 -14.26 14.37 -4.54
C ILE A 130 -15.07 13.73 -3.42
N VAL A 131 -15.04 14.34 -2.24
CA VAL A 131 -15.87 13.94 -1.10
C VAL A 131 -16.98 14.96 -0.92
N CYS A 132 -18.22 14.49 -0.95
CA CYS A 132 -19.41 15.32 -0.77
C CYS A 132 -20.27 14.78 0.36
N PRO A 133 -20.74 15.62 1.30
CA PRO A 133 -21.72 15.21 2.29
C PRO A 133 -23.06 14.87 1.63
N LEU A 134 -23.60 13.70 1.92
CA LEU A 134 -24.96 13.30 1.58
C LEU A 134 -25.86 13.58 2.78
N VAL A 135 -26.86 14.43 2.61
CA VAL A 135 -27.88 14.72 3.61
C VAL A 135 -29.00 13.70 3.48
N LEU A 136 -29.21 12.89 4.51
CA LEU A 136 -30.24 11.86 4.58
C LEU A 136 -31.61 12.48 4.93
N GLU A 137 -32.67 11.67 4.87
CA GLU A 137 -34.06 12.08 5.19
C GLU A 137 -34.22 12.61 6.62
N ASP A 138 -33.44 12.09 7.57
CA ASP A 138 -33.43 12.52 8.98
C ASP A 138 -32.57 13.79 9.23
N GLY A 139 -31.94 14.34 8.19
CA GLY A 139 -31.01 15.48 8.28
C GLY A 139 -29.58 15.11 8.71
N THR A 140 -29.31 13.83 8.99
CA THR A 140 -27.96 13.33 9.24
C THR A 140 -27.12 13.46 7.96
N ARG A 141 -25.81 13.68 8.13
CA ARG A 141 -24.86 13.77 7.01
C ARG A 141 -23.86 12.63 7.01
N VAL A 142 -23.65 12.04 5.85
CA VAL A 142 -22.66 10.98 5.61
C VAL A 142 -21.65 11.46 4.59
N LEU A 143 -20.36 11.18 4.80
CA LEU A 143 -19.32 11.53 3.83
C LEU A 143 -19.30 10.49 2.70
N ILE A 144 -19.57 10.94 1.47
CA ILE A 144 -19.51 10.10 0.28
C ILE A 144 -18.35 10.54 -0.61
N ASN A 145 -17.40 9.65 -0.86
CA ASN A 145 -16.44 9.80 -1.93
C ASN A 145 -17.13 9.47 -3.27
N ARG A 146 -17.34 10.50 -4.08
CA ARG A 146 -18.00 10.47 -5.39
C ARG A 146 -17.10 9.90 -6.50
N GLY A 147 -15.80 9.76 -6.25
CA GLY A 147 -14.83 9.27 -7.23
C GLY A 147 -13.71 10.26 -7.51
N HIS A 148 -12.79 9.84 -8.37
CA HIS A 148 -11.66 10.64 -8.81
C HIS A 148 -12.05 11.51 -10.02
N ILE A 149 -11.51 12.72 -10.06
CA ILE A 149 -11.68 13.66 -11.16
C ILE A 149 -10.33 14.28 -11.51
N ASN A 150 -10.04 14.45 -12.80
CA ASN A 150 -8.78 15.05 -13.26
C ASN A 150 -8.71 16.54 -12.93
N PHE A 151 -7.49 17.09 -12.86
CA PHE A 151 -7.27 18.51 -12.58
C PHE A 151 -8.04 19.45 -13.51
N GLU A 152 -7.99 19.19 -14.82
CA GLU A 152 -8.66 20.03 -15.82
C GLU A 152 -10.16 20.15 -15.58
N TYR A 153 -10.85 19.02 -15.35
CA TYR A 153 -12.28 19.03 -15.05
C TYR A 153 -12.59 19.61 -13.66
N ALA A 154 -11.65 19.53 -12.71
CA ALA A 154 -11.86 20.00 -11.35
C ALA A 154 -11.80 21.53 -11.25
N GLU A 155 -11.07 22.16 -12.15
CA GLU A 155 -10.88 23.61 -12.21
C GLU A 155 -11.94 24.30 -13.08
N ALA A 156 -12.57 23.59 -14.01
CA ALA A 156 -13.47 24.18 -15.00
C ALA A 156 -14.80 24.76 -14.44
N ASP A 157 -15.09 24.64 -13.14
CA ASP A 157 -16.32 25.14 -12.45
C ASP A 157 -17.65 24.93 -13.21
N VAL A 158 -17.72 23.90 -14.06
CA VAL A 158 -18.90 23.59 -14.89
C VAL A 158 -20.01 22.90 -14.07
N ARG A 159 -19.75 22.60 -12.80
CA ARG A 159 -20.56 21.70 -11.98
C ARG A 159 -21.67 22.42 -11.24
N ARG A 160 -22.67 22.88 -12.00
CA ARG A 160 -23.97 23.26 -11.44
C ARG A 160 -24.93 22.09 -11.53
N GLU A 161 -24.64 21.02 -10.80
CA GLU A 161 -25.65 20.00 -10.54
C GLU A 161 -26.72 20.59 -9.62
N ILE A 162 -27.98 20.29 -9.91
CA ILE A 162 -29.10 20.68 -9.05
C ILE A 162 -29.17 19.65 -7.91
N PRO A 163 -29.26 20.09 -6.64
CA PRO A 163 -29.46 19.16 -5.53
C PRO A 163 -30.79 18.42 -5.70
N GLU A 164 -30.69 17.13 -6.03
CA GLU A 164 -31.82 16.22 -6.23
C GLU A 164 -31.68 15.01 -5.31
N TRP A 165 -32.81 14.36 -5.03
CA TRP A 165 -32.82 13.10 -4.29
C TRP A 165 -32.21 11.98 -5.13
N LEU A 166 -31.32 11.22 -4.50
CA LEU A 166 -30.70 10.06 -5.13
C LEU A 166 -30.48 8.91 -4.14
N SER A 167 -30.40 7.71 -4.70
CA SER A 167 -29.97 6.50 -4.00
C SER A 167 -28.52 6.19 -4.38
N VAL A 168 -27.62 6.22 -3.40
CA VAL A 168 -26.20 5.94 -3.52
C VAL A 168 -25.91 4.53 -3.04
N ARG A 169 -25.22 3.75 -3.86
CA ARG A 169 -24.63 2.47 -3.45
C ARG A 169 -23.14 2.65 -3.25
N ALA A 170 -22.67 2.32 -2.05
CA ALA A 170 -21.30 2.60 -1.62
C ALA A 170 -20.67 1.41 -0.90
N VAL A 171 -19.33 1.41 -0.86
CA VAL A 171 -18.52 0.53 -0.04
C VAL A 171 -18.03 1.32 1.17
N ILE A 172 -18.20 0.76 2.37
CA ILE A 172 -17.62 1.33 3.59
C ILE A 172 -16.11 1.17 3.51
N ASP A 173 -15.39 2.29 3.48
CA ASP A 173 -13.93 2.31 3.57
C ASP A 173 -13.54 2.79 4.98
N PRO A 174 -12.77 2.01 5.77
CA PRO A 174 -12.31 2.42 7.10
C PRO A 174 -11.39 3.67 7.08
N GLY A 175 -11.14 4.23 5.90
CA GLY A 175 -10.36 5.44 5.70
C GLY A 175 -8.91 5.13 5.39
N GLU A 176 -8.17 6.16 5.00
CA GLU A 176 -6.76 6.01 4.68
C GLU A 176 -5.90 6.23 5.91
N ILE A 177 -5.14 5.21 6.29
CA ILE A 177 -4.02 5.38 7.20
C ILE A 177 -2.91 6.10 6.42
N PRO A 178 -2.43 7.28 6.85
CA PRO A 178 -1.34 7.95 6.19
C PRO A 178 -0.06 7.09 6.25
N ASN A 179 0.23 6.36 5.18
CA ASN A 179 1.44 5.55 5.05
C ASN A 179 2.73 6.39 5.15
N PHE A 180 2.61 7.71 5.09
CA PHE A 180 3.70 8.67 5.13
C PHE A 180 4.23 8.99 6.52
N ARG A 181 3.85 8.29 7.60
CA ARG A 181 4.34 8.64 8.95
C ARG A 181 5.87 8.65 9.07
N TRP A 182 6.59 7.82 8.31
CA TRP A 182 8.07 7.84 8.25
C TRP A 182 8.63 8.85 7.23
N LEU A 183 7.91 9.13 6.14
CA LEU A 183 8.30 10.09 5.08
C LEU A 183 7.86 11.54 5.36
N ASN A 184 7.03 11.77 6.38
CA ASN A 184 6.51 13.08 6.78
C ASN A 184 6.88 13.42 8.24
N PRO A 185 8.18 13.41 8.62
CA PRO A 185 8.62 13.66 10.00
C PRO A 185 8.26 15.06 10.51
N LEU A 186 7.98 16.01 9.60
CA LEU A 186 7.61 17.39 9.92
C LEU A 186 6.11 17.67 9.84
N GLY A 187 5.27 16.68 9.50
CA GLY A 187 3.82 16.87 9.41
C GLY A 187 3.38 17.89 8.34
N ARG A 188 4.15 18.08 7.27
CA ARG A 188 3.87 19.06 6.20
C ARG A 188 2.63 18.71 5.38
N LEU A 189 2.35 17.41 5.22
CA LEU A 189 1.14 16.90 4.57
C LEU A 189 0.07 16.56 5.61
N LYS A 190 -0.53 17.59 6.23
CA LYS A 190 -1.69 17.47 7.10
C LYS A 190 -2.88 18.14 6.43
N ASN A 191 -4.08 17.59 6.65
CA ASN A 191 -5.30 18.25 6.24
C ASN A 191 -5.46 19.57 7.00
N ARG A 192 -5.98 20.60 6.32
CA ARG A 192 -6.34 21.90 6.88
C ARG A 192 -7.80 22.18 6.54
N PRO A 193 -8.74 21.75 7.40
CA PRO A 193 -10.17 21.91 7.16
C PRO A 193 -10.60 23.38 7.03
N ASP A 194 -9.92 24.29 7.74
CA ASP A 194 -10.20 25.74 7.68
C ASP A 194 -9.90 26.33 6.29
N ASP A 195 -8.82 25.87 5.66
CA ASP A 195 -8.37 26.32 4.33
C ASP A 195 -9.00 25.51 3.19
N ASN A 196 -9.91 24.56 3.49
CA ASN A 196 -10.48 23.60 2.53
C ASN A 196 -9.43 22.77 1.78
N MET A 197 -8.31 22.44 2.45
CA MET A 197 -7.20 21.68 1.87
C MET A 197 -7.12 20.28 2.49
N PHE A 198 -7.34 19.25 1.67
CA PHE A 198 -7.29 17.85 2.11
C PHE A 198 -6.31 17.06 1.27
N HIS A 199 -5.37 16.38 1.91
CA HIS A 199 -4.40 15.49 1.29
C HIS A 199 -4.78 14.01 1.47
N SER A 200 -5.36 13.64 2.62
CA SER A 200 -5.78 12.29 2.94
C SER A 200 -7.28 12.20 3.20
N MET A 201 -7.89 11.06 2.86
CA MET A 201 -9.30 10.80 3.15
C MET A 201 -9.48 10.38 4.61
N ARG A 202 -9.38 11.36 5.53
CA ARG A 202 -9.65 11.19 6.95
C ARG A 202 -11.05 11.72 7.27
N ALA A 203 -11.92 10.83 7.72
CA ALA A 203 -13.31 11.15 8.01
C ALA A 203 -13.45 12.27 9.06
N GLU A 204 -12.60 12.27 10.10
CA GLU A 204 -12.56 13.31 11.14
C GLU A 204 -12.34 14.71 10.57
N ASP A 205 -11.33 14.87 9.72
CA ASP A 205 -10.96 16.18 9.15
C ASP A 205 -12.03 16.66 8.16
N LEU A 206 -12.56 15.74 7.33
CA LEU A 206 -13.61 16.03 6.34
C LEU A 206 -14.95 16.37 7.01
N ALA A 207 -15.28 15.74 8.12
CA ALA A 207 -16.51 15.98 8.87
C ALA A 207 -16.57 17.41 9.45
N GLN A 208 -15.43 18.05 9.74
CA GLN A 208 -15.39 19.44 10.21
C GLN A 208 -15.95 20.41 9.16
N ARG A 209 -15.75 20.12 7.87
CA ARG A 209 -16.24 20.96 6.77
C ARG A 209 -17.62 20.53 6.26
N SER A 210 -18.05 19.32 6.58
CA SER A 210 -19.30 18.72 6.09
C SER A 210 -20.57 19.46 6.54
N GLY A 211 -20.50 20.27 7.61
CA GLY A 211 -21.65 20.98 8.17
C GLY A 211 -22.66 20.07 8.87
N ALA A 212 -22.24 18.85 9.23
CA ALA A 212 -23.10 17.93 9.93
C ALA A 212 -23.56 18.50 11.29
N PRO A 213 -24.86 18.41 11.62
CA PRO A 213 -25.33 18.74 12.97
C PRO A 213 -24.63 17.88 14.03
N ASN A 214 -24.36 16.62 13.70
CA ASN A 214 -23.58 15.69 14.51
C ASN A 214 -22.28 15.34 13.78
N ILE A 215 -21.20 16.04 14.13
CA ILE A 215 -19.86 15.82 13.55
C ILE A 215 -19.33 14.42 13.90
N GLN A 216 -19.59 13.93 15.12
CA GLN A 216 -19.10 12.62 15.57
C GLN A 216 -19.65 11.49 14.71
N ALA A 217 -20.96 11.52 14.42
CA ALA A 217 -21.59 10.55 13.52
C ALA A 217 -21.01 10.65 12.10
N CYS A 218 -20.86 11.88 11.59
CA CYS A 218 -20.31 12.12 10.24
C CYS A 218 -18.85 11.68 10.09
N SER A 219 -18.05 11.80 11.18
CA SER A 219 -16.63 11.43 11.20
C SER A 219 -16.37 9.93 11.28
N GLN A 220 -17.40 9.08 11.35
CA GLN A 220 -17.19 7.64 11.54
C GLN A 220 -16.58 6.96 10.31
N ALA A 221 -17.00 7.33 9.10
CA ALA A 221 -16.54 6.68 7.87
C ALA A 221 -16.67 7.58 6.65
N VAL A 222 -15.81 7.31 5.65
CA VAL A 222 -16.01 7.81 4.28
C VAL A 222 -16.48 6.64 3.44
N LEU A 223 -17.62 6.81 2.77
CA LEU A 223 -18.19 5.76 1.92
C LEU A 223 -17.80 6.01 0.48
N ASN A 224 -17.19 5.02 -0.17
CA ASN A 224 -16.83 5.12 -1.58
C ASN A 224 -18.02 4.70 -2.43
N ALA A 225 -18.66 5.67 -3.09
CA ALA A 225 -19.71 5.37 -4.03
C ALA A 225 -19.14 4.55 -5.20
N PHE A 226 -19.92 3.57 -5.66
CA PHE A 226 -19.66 2.85 -6.91
C PHE A 226 -20.84 2.93 -7.87
N ASP A 227 -22.00 3.37 -7.40
CA ASP A 227 -23.17 3.66 -8.21
C ASP A 227 -24.07 4.68 -7.51
N ALA A 228 -24.75 5.52 -8.29
CA ALA A 228 -25.67 6.53 -7.78
C ALA A 228 -26.79 6.76 -8.79
N ILE A 229 -28.03 6.67 -8.34
CA ILE A 229 -29.23 6.77 -9.18
C ILE A 229 -30.13 7.86 -8.61
N TYR A 230 -30.36 8.92 -9.40
CA TYR A 230 -31.32 9.96 -9.05
C TYR A 230 -32.75 9.41 -9.11
N ASP A 231 -33.63 9.91 -8.24
CA ASP A 231 -35.00 9.42 -8.16
C ASP A 231 -35.77 9.63 -9.48
N GLU A 232 -35.48 10.71 -10.23
CA GLU A 232 -36.01 10.94 -11.58
C GLU A 232 -35.62 9.85 -12.59
N ASP A 233 -34.40 9.32 -12.45
CA ASP A 233 -33.81 8.34 -13.35
C ASP A 233 -34.14 6.88 -12.93
N LYS A 234 -34.76 6.68 -11.76
CA LYS A 234 -35.01 5.35 -11.16
C LYS A 234 -35.83 4.43 -12.05
N TYR A 235 -36.85 4.98 -12.71
CA TYR A 235 -37.77 4.25 -13.60
C TYR A 235 -37.31 4.22 -15.06
N LEU A 236 -36.22 4.92 -15.40
CA LEU A 236 -35.67 4.88 -16.75
C LEU A 236 -34.84 3.61 -16.96
N PRO A 237 -34.92 2.98 -18.15
CA PRO A 237 -34.05 1.86 -18.50
C PRO A 237 -32.58 2.31 -18.49
N PRO A 238 -31.61 1.41 -18.21
CA PRO A 238 -30.21 1.79 -17.96
C PRO A 238 -29.54 2.61 -19.08
N ASN A 239 -29.98 2.43 -20.32
CA ASN A 239 -29.49 3.17 -21.50
C ASN A 239 -30.04 4.60 -21.60
N MET A 240 -31.15 4.92 -20.93
CA MET A 240 -31.78 6.25 -20.94
C MET A 240 -31.51 7.08 -19.68
N ARG A 241 -30.88 6.49 -18.64
CA ARG A 241 -30.54 7.22 -17.42
C ARG A 241 -29.54 8.32 -17.71
N ARG A 242 -29.77 9.51 -17.16
CA ARG A 242 -28.79 10.61 -17.28
C ARG A 242 -27.49 10.18 -16.61
N ARG A 243 -26.40 10.14 -17.38
CA ARG A 243 -25.05 9.82 -16.87
C ARG A 243 -24.41 10.98 -16.10
N ARG A 244 -25.19 11.67 -15.25
CA ARG A 244 -24.72 12.79 -14.41
C ARG A 244 -23.52 12.38 -13.55
N PHE A 245 -23.51 11.12 -13.08
CA PHE A 245 -22.50 10.61 -12.17
C PHE A 245 -21.25 10.00 -12.82
N THR A 246 -21.29 9.61 -14.10
CA THR A 246 -20.31 8.67 -14.68
C THR A 246 -19.46 9.23 -15.81
N SER A 247 -19.80 10.37 -16.40
CA SER A 247 -18.99 10.92 -17.49
C SER A 247 -17.69 11.58 -17.02
N GLU A 248 -17.66 12.11 -15.79
CA GLU A 248 -16.55 12.92 -15.29
C GLU A 248 -15.77 12.27 -14.13
N PHE A 249 -16.38 11.31 -13.44
CA PHE A 249 -15.80 10.68 -12.26
C PHE A 249 -15.35 9.25 -12.55
N ASP A 250 -14.09 8.98 -12.26
CA ASP A 250 -13.56 7.63 -12.21
C ASP A 250 -13.84 7.05 -10.81
N MET A 251 -14.86 6.20 -10.72
CA MET A 251 -15.27 5.56 -9.47
C MET A 251 -14.58 4.21 -9.30
N LYS A 252 -14.25 3.87 -8.06
CA LYS A 252 -13.69 2.56 -7.73
C LYS A 252 -14.80 1.51 -7.71
N GLY A 253 -14.80 0.61 -8.69
CA GLY A 253 -15.75 -0.49 -8.78
C GLY A 253 -15.47 -1.59 -7.75
N LYS A 254 -16.44 -2.50 -7.56
CA LYS A 254 -16.33 -3.66 -6.65
C LYS A 254 -15.09 -4.51 -6.93
N LYS A 255 -14.74 -4.69 -8.20
CA LYS A 255 -13.58 -5.50 -8.63
C LYS A 255 -12.25 -4.84 -8.24
N ASP A 256 -12.19 -3.52 -8.23
CA ASP A 256 -10.98 -2.75 -7.96
C ASP A 256 -10.53 -2.85 -6.49
N TYR A 257 -11.43 -3.26 -5.58
CA TYR A 257 -11.06 -3.56 -4.19
C TYR A 257 -10.27 -4.86 -4.06
N LEU A 258 -10.35 -5.74 -5.04
CA LEU A 258 -9.65 -7.03 -5.10
C LEU A 258 -8.35 -6.96 -5.90
N LEU A 259 -8.15 -5.87 -6.67
CA LEU A 259 -6.94 -5.68 -7.46
C LEU A 259 -5.78 -5.22 -6.58
N PHE A 260 -4.69 -5.98 -6.62
CA PHE A 260 -3.41 -5.62 -6.04
C PHE A 260 -2.34 -5.69 -7.12
N TRP A 261 -1.36 -4.79 -7.04
CA TRP A 261 -0.28 -4.70 -8.04
C TRP A 261 0.67 -5.91 -8.04
N ALA A 262 0.79 -6.63 -6.92
CA ALA A 262 1.59 -7.85 -6.83
C ALA A 262 0.70 -9.00 -6.36
N ASP A 263 0.63 -10.01 -7.23
CA ASP A 263 -0.07 -11.29 -7.06
C ASP A 263 0.75 -12.28 -6.22
N GLU A 264 0.14 -13.42 -5.92
CA GLU A 264 0.74 -14.48 -5.10
C GLU A 264 2.05 -15.00 -5.71
N PHE A 265 2.07 -15.21 -7.02
CA PHE A 265 3.26 -15.70 -7.73
C PHE A 265 4.42 -14.72 -7.66
N THR A 266 4.16 -13.42 -7.79
CA THR A 266 5.20 -12.39 -7.67
C THR A 266 5.89 -12.43 -6.31
N HIS A 267 5.13 -12.54 -5.21
CA HIS A 267 5.71 -12.63 -3.87
C HIS A 267 6.49 -13.93 -3.65
N PHE A 268 5.97 -15.06 -4.13
CA PHE A 268 6.67 -16.34 -4.05
C PHE A 268 8.00 -16.32 -4.83
N ASN A 269 8.00 -15.78 -6.05
CA ASN A 269 9.21 -15.65 -6.87
C ASN A 269 10.26 -14.77 -6.17
N TYR A 270 9.85 -13.65 -5.57
CA TYR A 270 10.76 -12.83 -4.78
C TYR A 270 11.30 -13.58 -3.56
N ALA A 271 10.47 -14.35 -2.85
CA ALA A 271 10.93 -15.16 -1.73
C ALA A 271 12.01 -16.16 -2.16
N MET A 272 11.80 -16.86 -3.29
CA MET A 272 12.77 -17.79 -3.85
C MET A 272 14.08 -17.11 -4.26
N GLN A 273 14.03 -15.90 -4.79
CA GLN A 273 15.23 -15.11 -5.08
C GLN A 273 16.01 -14.78 -3.81
N TRP A 274 15.33 -14.33 -2.74
CA TRP A 274 15.97 -14.06 -1.45
C TRP A 274 16.60 -15.30 -0.83
N PHE A 275 15.91 -16.45 -0.86
CA PHE A 275 16.46 -17.71 -0.38
C PHE A 275 17.63 -18.20 -1.23
N GLY A 276 17.56 -18.05 -2.56
CA GLY A 276 18.65 -18.38 -3.46
C GLY A 276 19.91 -17.54 -3.17
N MET A 277 19.75 -16.22 -3.02
CA MET A 277 20.84 -15.34 -2.62
C MET A 277 21.40 -15.68 -1.24
N ALA A 278 20.54 -16.00 -0.27
CA ALA A 278 20.97 -16.39 1.07
C ALA A 278 21.80 -17.69 1.06
N ALA A 279 21.37 -18.68 0.26
CA ALA A 279 22.06 -19.95 0.08
C ALA A 279 23.41 -19.76 -0.61
N LEU A 280 23.46 -18.98 -1.70
CA LEU A 280 24.72 -18.66 -2.38
C LEU A 280 25.69 -17.92 -1.45
N ALA A 281 25.22 -16.93 -0.71
CA ALA A 281 26.04 -16.21 0.27
C ALA A 281 26.58 -17.13 1.36
N ALA A 282 25.77 -18.08 1.85
CA ALA A 282 26.20 -19.05 2.85
C ALA A 282 27.24 -20.02 2.29
N VAL A 283 27.01 -20.56 1.09
CA VAL A 283 27.94 -21.48 0.40
C VAL A 283 29.27 -20.78 0.10
N MET A 284 29.24 -19.54 -0.39
CA MET A 284 30.44 -18.74 -0.64
C MET A 284 31.21 -18.48 0.65
N THR A 285 30.51 -18.13 1.73
CA THR A 285 31.11 -17.89 3.06
C THR A 285 31.80 -19.15 3.59
N VAL A 286 31.12 -20.29 3.55
CA VAL A 286 31.67 -21.58 4.00
C VAL A 286 32.84 -22.03 3.13
N SER A 287 32.71 -21.94 1.80
CA SER A 287 33.77 -22.30 0.86
C SER A 287 35.02 -21.45 1.08
N LYS A 288 34.85 -20.13 1.25
CA LYS A 288 35.95 -19.22 1.54
C LYS A 288 36.59 -19.51 2.90
N PHE A 289 35.79 -19.81 3.92
CA PHE A 289 36.30 -20.19 5.24
C PHE A 289 37.12 -21.49 5.20
N ILE A 290 36.66 -22.52 4.48
CA ILE A 290 37.40 -23.77 4.29
C ILE A 290 38.71 -23.51 3.53
N GLN A 291 38.66 -22.69 2.47
CA GLN A 291 39.83 -22.32 1.68
C GLN A 291 40.90 -21.65 2.56
N VAL A 292 40.51 -20.66 3.37
CA VAL A 292 41.40 -19.94 4.30
C VAL A 292 41.90 -20.86 5.41
N SER A 293 41.06 -21.76 5.93
CA SER A 293 41.44 -22.69 7.00
C SER A 293 42.39 -23.79 6.56
N ARG A 294 42.42 -24.12 5.27
CA ARG A 294 43.41 -25.05 4.67
C ARG A 294 44.78 -24.40 4.49
N TRP A 295 44.90 -23.07 4.60
CA TRP A 295 46.19 -22.40 4.55
C TRP A 295 46.89 -22.57 5.90
N ARG A 296 47.71 -23.62 5.99
CA ARG A 296 48.74 -23.72 7.04
C ARG A 296 49.91 -22.83 6.62
N PHE A 297 50.14 -21.76 7.37
CA PHE A 297 51.41 -21.02 7.34
C PHE A 297 52.46 -21.80 8.13
#